data_AF-A0A3P8WFS1-F1
#
_entry.id   AF-A0A3P8WFS1-F1
#
_cell.length_a   1.000
_cell.length_b   1.000
_cell.length_c   1.000
_cell.angle_alpha   90.00
_cell.angle_beta   90.00
_cell.angle_gamma   90.00
#
_symmetry.space_group_name_H-M   'P 1'
#
loop_
_entity.id
_entity.type
_entity.pdbx_description
1 polymer ?
#
loop_
_entity_poly.entity_id
_entity_poly.type
_entity_poly.pdbx_seq_one_letter_code
_entity_poly.pdbx_strand_id
1 'polypeptide(L)'
;MSSVLSHNKDQPASRKTLSDSALPPTSASTRSLRHERLSRLSSSGPGEVFTADTKTNHAESYFKRRENRLSSRKKAEEETENDYKKMYEKAVATNQRLKSRLETSKQELVMIQDQLQRTQKGRVKDSDSTMLEAEKLESWSLKKRITDMEEQLKIKSELKMENQRLKDENGALIRVITKLSK
;
A
#
# COMPACT_ATOMS: atom_id res chain seq x y z
N MET A 1 -38.51 -18.99 -21.96
CA MET A 1 -37.21 -19.33 -21.31
C MET A 1 -36.20 -18.29 -21.76
N SER A 2 -36.14 -17.13 -21.09
CA SER A 2 -35.22 -16.05 -21.45
C SER A 2 -34.47 -15.62 -20.19
N SER A 3 -33.16 -15.86 -20.21
CA SER A 3 -32.25 -15.66 -19.09
C SER A 3 -31.87 -14.19 -18.94
N VAL A 4 -31.88 -13.71 -17.70
CA VAL A 4 -31.54 -12.34 -17.30
C VAL A 4 -30.04 -12.28 -17.05
N LEU A 5 -29.33 -11.42 -17.79
CA LEU A 5 -27.91 -11.16 -17.59
C LEU A 5 -27.75 -10.25 -16.35
N SER A 6 -27.24 -10.80 -15.25
CA SER A 6 -26.89 -10.02 -14.05
C SER A 6 -25.37 -9.95 -13.93
N HIS A 7 -24.82 -8.77 -14.18
CA HIS A 7 -23.43 -8.42 -13.83
C HIS A 7 -23.42 -7.91 -12.40
N ASN A 8 -22.85 -8.68 -11.48
CA ASN A 8 -22.41 -8.17 -10.19
C ASN A 8 -20.92 -8.44 -10.01
N LYS A 9 -20.23 -7.34 -9.77
CA LYS A 9 -18.81 -7.17 -9.49
C LYS A 9 -18.72 -7.05 -7.97
N ASP A 10 -17.89 -7.85 -7.31
CA ASP A 10 -16.97 -7.36 -6.26
C ASP A 10 -16.17 -8.46 -5.52
N GLN A 11 -14.85 -8.19 -5.50
CA GLN A 11 -13.80 -8.45 -4.51
C GLN A 11 -13.36 -9.88 -4.13
N PRO A 12 -12.05 -10.20 -4.25
CA PRO A 12 -11.46 -11.30 -3.50
C PRO A 12 -11.21 -10.89 -2.04
N ALA A 13 -11.80 -11.63 -1.12
CA ALA A 13 -11.57 -11.50 0.32
C ALA A 13 -10.09 -11.77 0.65
N SER A 14 -9.37 -10.74 1.07
CA SER A 14 -8.06 -10.86 1.72
C SER A 14 -8.24 -11.59 3.06
N ARG A 15 -7.88 -12.87 3.12
CA ARG A 15 -7.73 -13.63 4.36
C ARG A 15 -6.58 -13.02 5.18
N LYS A 16 -6.93 -12.25 6.21
CA LYS A 16 -6.00 -11.79 7.25
C LYS A 16 -5.56 -13.01 8.07
N THR A 17 -4.32 -13.44 7.91
CA THR A 17 -3.67 -14.37 8.85
C THR A 17 -3.35 -13.58 10.12
N LEU A 18 -4.18 -13.73 11.14
CA LEU A 18 -3.85 -13.30 12.50
C LEU A 18 -2.84 -14.30 13.06
N SER A 19 -1.57 -13.93 13.07
CA SER A 19 -0.54 -14.62 13.84
C SER A 19 -0.83 -14.40 15.32
N ASP A 20 -1.29 -15.45 15.98
CA ASP A 20 -1.36 -15.58 17.42
C ASP A 20 0.07 -15.79 17.94
N SER A 21 0.67 -14.74 18.51
CA SER A 21 1.93 -14.83 19.24
C SER A 21 1.63 -14.42 20.67
N ALA A 22 1.40 -15.43 21.51
CA ALA A 22 1.27 -15.30 22.94
C ALA A 22 2.58 -14.73 23.53
N LEU A 23 2.50 -13.51 24.07
CA LEU A 23 3.50 -12.94 24.95
C LEU A 23 3.27 -13.45 26.39
N PRO A 24 4.32 -13.62 27.20
CA PRO A 24 4.19 -14.09 28.57
C PRO A 24 3.58 -12.99 29.46
N PRO A 25 2.71 -13.32 30.43
CA PRO A 25 2.18 -12.32 31.35
C PRO A 25 3.27 -11.83 32.31
N THR A 26 3.51 -10.53 32.25
CA THR A 26 4.25 -9.76 33.25
C THR A 26 3.59 -9.90 34.62
N SER A 27 4.41 -10.17 35.63
CA SER A 27 4.04 -10.46 37.02
C SER A 27 3.12 -9.40 37.63
N ALA A 28 1.94 -9.84 38.07
CA ALA A 28 1.07 -9.08 38.95
C ALA A 28 1.72 -8.98 40.35
N SER A 29 2.05 -7.75 40.72
CA SER A 29 2.40 -7.36 42.08
C SER A 29 1.18 -7.50 42.98
N THR A 30 1.17 -8.51 43.86
CA THR A 30 0.34 -8.52 45.06
C THR A 30 1.22 -8.71 46.28
N ARG A 31 1.15 -7.69 47.14
CA ARG A 31 1.77 -7.56 48.46
C ARG A 31 1.91 -8.90 49.21
N SER A 32 3.14 -9.30 49.49
CA SER A 32 3.48 -10.06 50.69
C SER A 32 4.35 -9.19 51.59
N LEU A 33 3.67 -8.33 52.33
CA LEU A 33 4.20 -7.65 53.50
C LEU A 33 4.29 -8.71 54.61
N ARG A 34 5.40 -9.42 54.80
CA ARG A 34 5.61 -10.12 56.09
C ARG A 34 7.00 -10.56 56.54
N HIS A 35 8.05 -10.80 55.73
CA HIS A 35 9.31 -11.26 56.34
C HIS A 35 10.58 -10.81 55.61
N GLU A 36 11.01 -9.56 55.83
CA GLU A 36 12.41 -9.15 55.59
C GLU A 36 12.96 -8.25 56.71
N ARG A 37 12.55 -8.50 57.96
CA ARG A 37 13.08 -7.77 59.13
C ARG A 37 13.95 -8.61 60.06
N LEU A 38 14.53 -9.71 59.54
CA LEU A 38 15.40 -10.60 60.30
C LEU A 38 16.65 -11.02 59.50
N SER A 39 17.46 -10.06 59.06
CA SER A 39 18.84 -10.34 58.63
C SER A 39 19.80 -9.16 58.85
N ARG A 40 19.49 -8.24 59.78
CA ARG A 40 20.34 -7.05 60.05
C ARG A 40 21.23 -7.16 61.28
N LEU A 41 21.32 -8.33 61.91
CA LEU A 41 22.20 -8.54 63.06
C LEU A 41 22.84 -9.93 62.98
N SER A 42 23.71 -10.14 62.00
CA SER A 42 24.80 -11.11 62.14
C SER A 42 25.89 -10.78 61.13
N SER A 43 26.69 -9.77 61.47
CA SER A 43 28.05 -9.63 60.93
C SER A 43 28.93 -9.22 62.10
N SER A 44 28.92 -10.04 63.15
CA SER A 44 30.11 -10.19 63.97
C SER A 44 31.15 -10.86 63.08
N GLY A 45 32.31 -10.22 63.00
CA GLY A 45 33.39 -10.59 62.09
C GLY A 45 33.88 -12.03 62.28
N PRO A 46 34.59 -12.57 61.28
CA PRO A 46 35.16 -13.89 61.38
C PRO A 46 36.16 -13.89 62.54
N GLY A 47 36.04 -14.86 63.43
CA GLY A 47 37.14 -15.24 64.31
C GLY A 47 38.26 -15.76 63.42
N GLU A 48 39.28 -14.94 63.22
CA GLU A 48 40.49 -15.34 62.51
C GLU A 48 41.62 -15.49 63.54
N VAL A 49 42.20 -16.68 63.49
CA VAL A 49 43.36 -17.15 64.24
C VAL A 49 44.48 -16.13 64.11
N PHE A 50 45.07 -15.74 65.24
CA PHE A 50 46.29 -14.93 65.28
C PHE A 50 47.45 -15.70 64.64
N THR A 51 47.76 -15.38 63.39
CA THR A 51 49.13 -15.42 62.87
C THR A 51 49.54 -13.99 62.60
N ALA A 52 50.44 -13.47 63.44
CA ALA A 52 50.89 -12.10 63.40
C ALA A 52 51.63 -11.80 62.08
N ASP A 53 51.10 -10.88 61.28
CA ASP A 53 51.82 -9.66 60.92
C ASP A 53 50.86 -8.67 60.22
N THR A 54 50.16 -7.84 60.99
CA THR A 54 49.61 -6.56 60.52
C THR A 54 49.08 -5.78 61.72
N LYS A 55 49.90 -4.88 62.27
CA LYS A 55 49.45 -3.87 63.24
C LYS A 55 48.63 -2.80 62.52
N THR A 56 47.46 -3.16 61.98
CA THR A 56 46.54 -2.16 61.42
C THR A 56 45.61 -1.72 62.55
N ASN A 57 45.66 -0.44 62.90
CA ASN A 57 44.89 0.10 64.01
C ASN A 57 43.38 -0.18 63.80
N HIS A 58 42.65 -0.61 64.83
CA HIS A 58 41.21 -0.89 64.72
C HIS A 58 40.41 0.29 64.13
N ALA A 59 40.85 1.51 64.46
CA ALA A 59 40.34 2.75 63.88
C ALA A 59 40.52 2.80 62.35
N GLU A 60 41.70 2.44 61.85
CA GLU A 60 42.07 2.46 60.43
C GLU A 60 41.25 1.46 59.60
N SER A 61 41.00 0.27 60.15
CA SER A 61 40.09 -0.72 59.55
C SER A 61 38.64 -0.22 59.47
N TYR A 62 38.17 0.53 60.47
CA TYR A 62 36.85 1.16 60.44
C TYR A 62 36.76 2.26 59.38
N PHE A 63 37.78 3.13 59.30
CA PHE A 63 37.86 4.17 58.28
C PHE A 63 37.89 3.58 56.87
N LYS A 64 38.70 2.55 56.63
CA LYS A 64 38.78 1.86 55.33
C LYS A 64 37.45 1.20 54.94
N ARG A 65 36.72 0.61 55.90
CA ARG A 65 35.37 0.07 55.66
C ARG A 65 34.35 1.18 55.34
N ARG A 66 34.41 2.31 56.04
CA ARG A 66 33.55 3.48 55.79
C ARG A 66 33.82 4.06 54.39
N GLU A 67 35.08 4.25 54.04
CA GLU A 67 35.52 4.74 52.74
C GLU A 67 35.06 3.79 51.62
N ASN A 68 35.24 2.48 51.78
CA ASN A 68 34.81 1.52 50.78
C ASN A 68 33.28 1.56 50.54
N ARG A 69 32.47 1.72 51.60
CA ARG A 69 31.01 1.91 51.43
C ARG A 69 30.66 3.21 50.69
N LEU A 70 31.37 4.31 50.94
CA LEU A 70 31.15 5.57 50.24
C LEU A 70 31.56 5.46 48.77
N SER A 71 32.68 4.81 48.49
CA SER A 71 33.16 4.52 47.14
C SER A 71 32.22 3.59 46.38
N SER A 72 31.71 2.52 47.00
CA SER A 72 30.70 1.65 46.38
C SER A 72 29.40 2.38 46.09
N ARG A 73 28.94 3.26 46.99
CA ARG A 73 27.74 4.08 46.75
C ARG A 73 27.95 5.05 45.58
N LYS A 74 29.08 5.76 45.54
CA LYS A 74 29.41 6.68 44.44
C LYS A 74 29.52 5.94 43.10
N LYS A 75 30.14 4.75 43.08
CA LYS A 75 30.21 3.90 41.89
C LYS A 75 28.82 3.44 41.42
N ALA A 76 27.94 3.05 42.33
CA ALA A 76 26.57 2.66 41.99
C ALA A 76 25.77 3.84 41.42
N GLU A 77 25.90 5.03 42.01
CA GLU A 77 25.27 6.26 41.49
C GLU A 77 25.80 6.61 40.09
N GLU A 78 27.11 6.57 39.88
CA GLU A 78 27.74 6.80 38.57
C GLU A 78 27.36 5.74 37.53
N GLU A 79 27.24 4.47 37.93
CA GLU A 79 26.78 3.40 37.06
C GLU A 79 25.33 3.63 36.60
N THR A 80 24.43 4.05 37.51
CA THR A 80 23.06 4.39 37.13
C THR A 80 22.97 5.59 36.19
N GLU A 81 23.74 6.65 36.44
CA GLU A 81 23.80 7.82 35.56
C GLU A 81 24.31 7.46 34.16
N ASN A 82 25.35 6.63 34.10
CA ASN A 82 25.89 6.10 32.85
C ASN A 82 24.85 5.26 32.09
N ASP A 83 24.02 4.47 32.79
CA ASP A 83 22.97 3.68 32.17
C ASP A 83 21.82 4.54 31.62
N TYR A 84 21.39 5.57 32.37
CA TYR A 84 20.42 6.55 31.87
C TYR A 84 20.94 7.28 30.63
N LYS A 85 22.20 7.71 30.65
CA LYS A 85 22.84 8.38 29.51
C LYS A 85 22.86 7.47 28.27
N LYS A 86 23.26 6.21 28.41
CA LYS A 86 23.25 5.23 27.30
C LYS A 86 21.85 5.00 26.75
N MET A 87 20.84 4.90 27.61
CA MET A 87 19.45 4.70 27.18
C MET A 87 18.92 5.92 26.43
N TYR A 88 19.25 7.13 26.89
CA TYR A 88 18.93 8.38 26.20
C TYR A 88 19.60 8.47 24.83
N GLU A 89 20.90 8.18 24.74
CA GLU A 89 21.64 8.17 23.47
C GLU A 89 21.04 7.17 22.47
N LYS A 90 20.68 5.95 22.93
CA LYS A 90 19.96 4.97 22.11
C LYS A 90 18.59 5.47 21.65
N ALA A 91 17.83 6.13 22.52
CA ALA A 91 16.53 6.69 22.16
C ALA A 91 16.66 7.82 21.12
N VAL A 92 17.66 8.68 21.27
CA VAL A 92 17.95 9.75 20.30
C VAL A 92 18.38 9.18 18.95
N ALA A 93 19.29 8.19 18.94
CA ALA A 93 19.75 7.56 17.71
C ALA A 93 18.59 6.86 16.95
N THR A 94 17.71 6.17 17.68
CA THR A 94 16.53 5.54 17.06
C THR A 94 15.53 6.59 16.57
N ASN A 95 15.29 7.67 17.31
CA ASN A 95 14.43 8.77 16.86
C ASN A 95 14.95 9.43 15.58
N GLN A 96 16.25 9.70 15.50
CA GLN A 96 16.89 10.23 14.30
C GLN A 96 16.73 9.27 13.12
N ARG A 97 16.99 7.98 13.31
CA ARG A 97 16.79 6.96 12.27
C ARG A 97 15.35 6.90 11.77
N LEU A 98 14.37 6.97 12.68
CA LEU A 98 12.95 6.97 12.33
C LEU A 98 12.56 8.22 11.55
N LYS A 99 13.06 9.40 11.95
CA LYS A 99 12.86 10.65 11.21
C LYS A 99 13.42 10.57 9.80
N SER A 100 14.64 10.07 9.62
CA SER A 100 15.23 9.88 8.29
C SER A 100 14.40 8.92 7.44
N ARG A 101 13.96 7.78 8.01
CA ARG A 101 13.11 6.82 7.29
C ARG A 101 11.74 7.38 6.91
N LEU A 102 11.15 8.20 7.78
CA LEU A 102 9.90 8.89 7.48
C LEU A 102 10.10 9.87 6.32
N GLU A 103 11.20 10.62 6.33
CA GLU A 103 11.50 11.59 5.27
C GLU A 103 11.75 10.91 3.92
N THR A 104 12.53 9.83 3.89
CA THR A 104 12.72 9.04 2.67
C THR A 104 11.40 8.48 2.16
N SER A 105 10.55 7.95 3.05
CA SER A 105 9.24 7.42 2.65
C SER A 105 8.31 8.51 2.10
N LYS A 106 8.35 9.73 2.65
CA LYS A 106 7.61 10.87 2.09
C LYS A 106 8.10 11.24 0.69
N GLN A 107 9.42 11.26 0.48
CA GLN A 107 10.00 11.55 -0.83
C GLN A 107 9.62 10.48 -1.85
N GLU A 108 9.68 9.20 -1.47
CA GLU A 108 9.22 8.08 -2.31
C GLU A 108 7.73 8.20 -2.67
N LEU A 109 6.88 8.57 -1.70
CA LEU A 109 5.45 8.81 -1.97
C LEU A 109 5.23 9.93 -2.99
N VAL A 110 5.95 11.04 -2.86
CA VAL A 110 5.86 12.15 -3.83
C VAL A 110 6.32 11.69 -5.22
N MET A 111 7.43 10.94 -5.30
CA MET A 111 7.90 10.39 -6.58
C MET A 111 6.89 9.46 -7.23
N ILE A 112 6.26 8.57 -6.45
CA ILE A 112 5.22 7.66 -6.95
C ILE A 112 3.99 8.44 -7.41
N GLN A 113 3.57 9.46 -6.66
CA GLN A 113 2.45 10.34 -7.05
C GLN A 113 2.75 11.07 -8.37
N ASP A 114 3.95 11.62 -8.53
CA ASP A 114 4.37 12.27 -9.78
C ASP A 114 4.39 11.29 -10.96
N GLN A 115 4.88 10.07 -10.75
CA GLN A 115 4.88 9.03 -11.78
C GLN A 115 3.46 8.60 -12.15
N LEU A 116 2.57 8.45 -11.17
CA LEU A 116 1.16 8.16 -11.39
C LEU A 116 0.49 9.29 -12.18
N GLN A 117 0.73 10.55 -11.82
CA GLN A 117 0.17 11.69 -12.53
C GLN A 117 0.69 11.77 -13.97
N ARG A 118 1.98 11.51 -14.21
CA ARG A 118 2.56 11.47 -15.56
C ARG A 118 1.96 10.36 -16.41
N THR A 119 1.84 9.15 -15.86
CA THR A 119 1.25 8.00 -16.58
C THR A 119 -0.24 8.20 -16.83
N GLN A 120 -1.00 8.73 -15.87
CA GLN A 120 -2.41 9.05 -16.04
C GLN A 120 -2.61 10.17 -17.07
N LYS A 121 -1.82 11.25 -17.00
CA LYS A 121 -1.92 12.36 -17.95
C LYS A 121 -1.52 11.97 -19.36
N GLY A 122 -0.46 11.18 -19.52
CA GLY A 122 -0.05 10.63 -20.83
C GLY A 122 -1.10 9.67 -21.39
N ARG A 123 -1.62 8.76 -20.56
CA ARG A 123 -2.62 7.79 -20.99
C ARG A 123 -3.93 8.47 -21.38
N VAL A 124 -4.52 9.28 -20.50
CA VAL A 124 -5.84 9.91 -20.74
C VAL A 124 -5.79 10.86 -21.93
N LYS A 125 -4.75 11.68 -22.05
CA LYS A 125 -4.71 12.71 -23.10
C LYS A 125 -4.48 12.11 -24.49
N ASP A 126 -3.66 11.08 -24.59
CA ASP A 126 -3.35 10.44 -25.87
C ASP A 126 -4.40 9.36 -26.23
N SER A 127 -4.87 8.55 -25.29
CA SER A 127 -5.87 7.51 -25.57
C SER A 127 -7.22 8.08 -25.94
N ASP A 128 -7.72 9.05 -25.17
CA ASP A 128 -9.09 9.54 -25.38
C ASP A 128 -9.18 10.37 -26.65
N SER A 129 -8.14 11.15 -26.96
CA SER A 129 -8.09 11.92 -28.21
C SER A 129 -7.92 11.03 -29.43
N THR A 130 -7.04 10.03 -29.39
CA THR A 130 -6.81 9.16 -30.56
C THR A 130 -7.96 8.21 -30.83
N MET A 131 -8.57 7.65 -29.78
CA MET A 131 -9.74 6.79 -29.89
C MET A 131 -10.94 7.56 -30.45
N LEU A 132 -11.21 8.76 -29.93
CA LEU A 132 -12.33 9.59 -30.37
C LEU A 132 -12.19 10.08 -31.82
N GLU A 133 -10.98 10.41 -32.27
CA GLU A 133 -10.74 10.76 -33.68
C GLU A 133 -10.85 9.55 -34.62
N ALA A 134 -10.39 8.36 -34.18
CA ALA A 134 -10.58 7.13 -34.95
C ALA A 134 -12.06 6.77 -35.12
N GLU A 135 -12.85 6.88 -34.04
CA GLU A 135 -14.31 6.64 -34.08
C GLU A 135 -15.03 7.66 -34.98
N LYS A 136 -14.62 8.93 -35.01
CA LYS A 136 -15.17 9.93 -35.94
C LYS A 136 -14.90 9.58 -37.39
N LEU A 137 -13.68 9.17 -37.72
CA LEU A 137 -13.31 8.77 -39.08
C LEU A 137 -14.08 7.52 -39.53
N GLU A 138 -14.22 6.54 -38.64
CA GLU A 138 -15.03 5.35 -38.89
C GLU A 138 -16.51 5.72 -39.10
N SER A 139 -17.08 6.55 -38.22
CA SER A 139 -18.45 7.03 -38.34
C SER A 139 -18.68 7.78 -39.66
N TRP A 140 -17.75 8.62 -40.08
CA TRP A 140 -17.82 9.34 -41.36
C TRP A 140 -17.72 8.39 -42.56
N SER A 141 -16.80 7.42 -42.52
CA SER A 141 -16.66 6.38 -43.56
C SER A 141 -17.95 5.56 -43.71
N LEU A 142 -18.53 5.13 -42.59
CA LEU A 142 -19.79 4.39 -42.57
C LEU A 142 -20.95 5.25 -43.09
N LYS A 143 -21.06 6.52 -42.66
CA LYS A 143 -22.07 7.45 -43.19
C LYS A 143 -21.95 7.61 -44.70
N LYS A 144 -20.72 7.83 -45.21
CA LYS A 144 -20.46 7.92 -46.65
C LYS A 144 -20.87 6.65 -47.39
N ARG A 145 -20.57 5.48 -46.82
CA ARG A 145 -20.95 4.19 -47.41
C ARG A 145 -22.47 3.99 -47.43
N ILE A 146 -23.17 4.39 -46.37
CA ILE A 146 -24.63 4.37 -46.32
C ILE A 146 -25.21 5.27 -47.42
N THR A 147 -24.74 6.51 -47.54
CA THR A 147 -25.21 7.44 -48.58
C THR A 147 -24.95 6.90 -50.00
N ASP A 148 -23.78 6.29 -50.24
CA ASP A 148 -23.48 5.64 -51.52
C ASP A 148 -24.42 4.46 -51.82
N MET A 149 -24.72 3.63 -50.81
CA MET A 149 -25.68 2.54 -50.95
C MET A 149 -27.12 3.04 -51.18
N GLU A 150 -27.52 4.11 -50.50
CA GLU A 150 -28.83 4.75 -50.69
C GLU A 150 -28.99 5.27 -52.13
N GLU A 151 -27.95 5.91 -52.69
CA GLU A 151 -27.97 6.39 -54.07
C GLU A 151 -28.03 5.23 -55.08
N GLN A 152 -27.27 4.15 -54.86
CA GLN A 152 -27.34 2.96 -55.70
C GLN A 152 -28.74 2.34 -55.71
N LEU A 153 -29.43 2.31 -54.56
CA LEU A 153 -30.82 1.84 -54.49
C LEU A 153 -31.78 2.74 -55.26
N LYS A 154 -31.58 4.06 -55.19
CA LYS A 154 -32.36 5.03 -55.95
C LYS A 154 -32.21 4.82 -57.46
N ILE A 155 -30.98 4.74 -57.97
CA ILE A 155 -30.68 4.46 -59.38
C ILE A 155 -31.31 3.13 -59.82
N LYS A 156 -31.21 2.08 -58.99
CA LYS A 156 -31.82 0.78 -59.30
C LYS A 156 -33.35 0.86 -59.41
N SER A 157 -34.00 1.66 -58.57
CA SER A 157 -35.44 1.90 -58.64
C SER A 157 -35.82 2.63 -59.93
N GLU A 158 -35.10 3.69 -60.28
CA GLU A 158 -35.30 4.46 -61.51
C GLU A 158 -35.15 3.58 -62.76
N LEU A 159 -34.08 2.79 -62.84
CA LEU A 159 -33.86 1.84 -63.93
C LEU A 159 -34.98 0.80 -64.03
N LYS A 160 -35.51 0.33 -62.90
CA LYS A 160 -36.63 -0.62 -62.89
C LYS A 160 -37.91 0.00 -63.44
N MET A 161 -38.20 1.25 -63.07
CA MET A 161 -39.35 1.99 -63.61
C MET A 161 -39.19 2.25 -65.12
N GLU A 162 -38.01 2.68 -65.55
CA GLU A 162 -37.75 2.93 -66.98
C GLU A 162 -37.81 1.65 -67.81
N ASN A 163 -37.27 0.54 -67.28
CA ASN A 163 -37.38 -0.77 -67.95
C ASN A 163 -38.84 -1.22 -68.08
N GLN A 164 -39.68 -0.94 -67.08
CA GLN A 164 -41.10 -1.23 -67.15
C GLN A 164 -41.79 -0.34 -68.20
N ARG A 165 -41.51 0.97 -68.22
CA ARG A 165 -42.03 1.91 -69.22
C ARG A 165 -41.69 1.46 -70.64
N LEU A 166 -40.42 1.07 -70.87
CA LEU A 166 -39.96 0.55 -72.16
C LEU A 166 -40.62 -0.78 -72.54
N LYS A 167 -40.89 -1.67 -71.57
CA LYS A 167 -41.65 -2.90 -71.82
C LYS A 167 -43.08 -2.61 -72.23
N ASP A 168 -43.73 -1.65 -71.58
CA ASP A 168 -45.10 -1.25 -71.90
C ASP A 168 -45.17 -0.60 -73.30
N GLU A 169 -44.18 0.23 -73.64
CA GLU A 169 -44.02 0.85 -74.96
C GLU A 169 -43.74 -0.20 -76.06
N ASN A 170 -42.79 -1.11 -75.83
CA ASN A 170 -42.53 -2.23 -76.74
C ASN A 170 -43.76 -3.12 -76.91
N GLY A 171 -44.49 -3.40 -75.82
CA GLY A 171 -45.74 -4.15 -75.88
C GLY A 171 -46.80 -3.44 -76.71
N ALA A 172 -46.88 -2.11 -76.64
CA ALA A 172 -47.77 -1.32 -77.48
C ALA A 172 -47.37 -1.37 -78.95
N LEU A 173 -46.08 -1.23 -79.26
CA LEU A 173 -45.56 -1.31 -80.63
C LEU A 173 -45.79 -2.69 -81.25
N ILE A 174 -45.52 -3.78 -80.53
CA ILE A 174 -45.80 -5.15 -80.99
C ILE A 174 -47.28 -5.31 -81.33
N ARG A 175 -48.20 -4.78 -80.50
CA ARG A 175 -49.64 -4.81 -80.78
C ARG A 175 -49.98 -4.05 -82.07
N VAL A 176 -49.38 -2.88 -82.29
CA VAL A 176 -49.60 -2.10 -83.52
C VAL A 176 -49.10 -2.86 -84.74
N ILE A 177 -47.87 -3.38 -84.71
CA ILE A 177 -47.30 -4.17 -85.82
C ILE A 177 -48.17 -5.38 -86.12
N THR A 178 -48.58 -6.13 -85.10
CA THR A 178 -49.42 -7.33 -85.27
C THR A 178 -50.77 -7.02 -85.94
N LYS A 179 -51.34 -5.83 -85.72
CA LYS A 179 -52.57 -5.38 -86.38
C LYS A 179 -52.34 -4.99 -87.84
N LEU A 180 -51.17 -4.45 -88.17
CA LEU A 180 -50.81 -4.02 -89.53
C LEU A 180 -50.25 -5.15 -90.40
N SER A 181 -49.79 -6.26 -89.79
CA SER A 181 -49.23 -7.42 -90.49
C SER A 181 -50.23 -8.56 -90.76
N LYS A 182 -51.52 -8.33 -90.52
CA LYS A 182 -52.62 -9.22 -90.93
C LYS A 182 -53.34 -8.64 -92.14
#